data_AF-A0A1Y3BTD7-F1
#
_entry.id   AF-A0A1Y3BTD7-F1
#
_cell.length_a   1.000
_cell.length_b   1.000
_cell.length_c   1.000
_cell.angle_alpha   90.00
_cell.angle_beta   90.00
_cell.angle_gamma   90.00
#
_symmetry.space_group_name_H-M   'P 1'
#
loop_
_entity.id
_entity.type
_entity.pdbx_description
1 polymer ?
#
loop_
_entity_poly.entity_id
_entity_poly.type
_entity_poly.pdbx_seq_one_letter_code
_entity_poly.pdbx_strand_id
1 'polypeptide(L)'
;MTKIINFTKEKIYFDDYSIETWNQLFLISIKFITQPSLMLETFTFRKRKRLEKNFSKDLRLEMVVLIRSLWFHLGNHKSEFIPSLIGPLLQVALIPVLAIRKDTIVIFFDMFLCMEKAAIFRDEMLTKMDLSITAGKGDVEFQRLLANMFIESSENHEEYIKEIFGKFVNEISEQIEKLLIYRNVVRNVDNYESLMSAIIDLLDFYERIDRRELYIRY
;
A
#
# COMPACT_ATOMS: atom_id res chain seq x y z
N MET A 1 24.56 10.67 10.48
CA MET A 1 23.47 9.98 9.75
C MET A 1 23.47 8.46 9.93
N THR A 2 24.63 7.80 10.07
CA THR A 2 24.72 6.46 10.71
C THR A 2 24.12 6.44 12.11
N LYS A 3 24.07 7.60 12.79
CA LYS A 3 23.50 7.74 14.13
C LYS A 3 22.00 7.47 14.24
N ILE A 4 21.14 7.86 13.29
CA ILE A 4 19.68 7.62 13.43
C ILE A 4 19.35 6.14 13.19
N ILE A 5 20.00 5.53 12.19
CA ILE A 5 19.89 4.09 11.90
C ILE A 5 20.60 3.23 12.98
N ASN A 6 21.66 3.76 13.62
CA ASN A 6 22.24 3.11 14.80
C ASN A 6 21.39 3.33 16.06
N PHE A 7 20.64 4.43 16.17
CA PHE A 7 19.70 4.67 17.27
C PHE A 7 18.50 3.72 17.25
N THR A 8 18.16 3.16 16.09
CA THR A 8 17.13 2.10 15.99
C THR A 8 17.71 0.68 16.10
N LYS A 9 19.04 0.53 16.01
CA LYS A 9 19.76 -0.75 16.25
C LYS A 9 20.22 -0.91 17.70
N GLU A 10 20.60 0.18 18.37
CA GLU A 10 20.65 0.22 19.82
C GLU A 10 19.19 0.12 20.27
N LYS A 11 18.86 -0.97 20.97
CA LYS A 11 17.51 -1.24 21.48
C LYS A 11 16.93 0.06 22.04
N ILE A 12 15.97 0.65 21.33
CA ILE A 12 15.07 1.60 21.97
C ILE A 12 14.28 0.73 22.94
N TYR A 13 14.75 0.68 24.18
CA TYR A 13 13.94 0.21 25.29
C TYR A 13 12.86 1.26 25.47
N PHE A 14 11.73 1.05 24.80
CA PHE A 14 10.50 1.75 25.14
C PHE A 14 10.06 1.16 26.48
N ASP A 15 10.65 1.66 27.58
CA ASP A 15 10.28 1.25 28.94
C ASP A 15 8.79 1.52 29.23
N ASP A 16 8.16 2.40 28.44
CA ASP A 16 6.72 2.62 28.38
C ASP A 16 6.21 2.47 26.92
N TYR A 17 5.72 1.29 26.56
CA TYR A 17 5.04 1.09 25.27
C TYR A 17 3.71 1.84 25.27
N SER A 18 3.61 2.89 24.45
CA SER A 18 2.39 3.68 24.24
C SER A 18 1.86 3.50 22.82
N ILE A 19 0.72 2.83 22.70
CA ILE A 19 -0.01 2.62 21.42
C ILE A 19 -0.23 3.95 20.69
N GLU A 20 -0.57 5.01 21.42
CA GLU A 20 -0.81 6.33 20.84
C GLU A 20 0.46 6.91 20.23
N THR A 21 1.59 6.86 20.96
CA THR A 21 2.86 7.41 20.48
C THR A 21 3.36 6.68 19.24
N TRP A 22 3.25 5.34 19.22
CA TRP A 22 3.60 4.53 18.05
C TRP A 22 2.70 4.83 16.85
N ASN A 23 1.39 4.93 17.06
CA ASN A 23 0.45 5.30 16.01
C ASN A 23 0.80 6.68 15.43
N GLN A 24 1.02 7.68 16.28
CA GLN A 24 1.41 9.03 15.83
C GLN A 24 2.75 9.01 15.08
N LEU A 25 3.73 8.23 15.53
CA LEU A 25 5.02 8.08 14.85
C LEU A 25 4.85 7.53 13.43
N PHE A 26 4.06 6.47 13.26
CA PHE A 26 3.76 5.95 11.92
C PHE A 26 3.04 6.98 11.06
N LEU A 27 1.99 7.62 11.59
CA LEU A 27 1.20 8.59 10.84
C LEU A 27 2.03 9.83 10.43
N ILE A 28 2.89 10.34 11.30
CA ILE A 28 3.80 11.46 10.98
C ILE A 28 4.82 11.03 9.93
N SER A 29 5.40 9.83 10.05
CA SER A 29 6.35 9.30 9.07
C SER A 29 5.70 9.15 7.70
N ILE A 30 4.46 8.64 7.65
CA ILE A 30 3.68 8.50 6.43
C ILE A 30 3.36 9.89 5.83
N LYS A 31 2.89 10.84 6.65
CA LYS A 31 2.65 12.23 6.21
C LYS A 31 3.91 12.89 5.65
N PHE A 32 5.06 12.62 6.26
CA PHE A 32 6.34 13.12 5.76
C PHE A 32 6.66 12.56 4.37
N ILE A 33 6.45 11.25 4.15
CA ILE A 33 6.70 10.64 2.83
C ILE A 33 5.72 11.15 1.77
N THR A 34 4.44 11.31 2.13
CA THR A 34 3.37 11.66 1.20
C THR A 34 3.23 13.16 0.94
N GLN A 35 4.07 14.01 1.57
CA GLN A 35 3.96 15.45 1.39
C GLN A 35 4.30 15.87 -0.06
N PRO A 36 3.52 16.78 -0.69
CA PRO A 36 3.73 17.19 -2.08
C PRO A 36 5.13 17.74 -2.38
N SER A 37 5.77 18.38 -1.39
CA SER A 37 7.11 18.96 -1.52
C SER A 37 8.22 17.91 -1.73
N LEU A 38 7.99 16.65 -1.39
CA LEU A 38 8.94 15.55 -1.59
C LEU A 38 8.57 14.63 -2.76
N MET A 39 7.43 14.84 -3.42
CA MET A 39 6.98 14.01 -4.56
C MET A 39 7.72 14.38 -5.85
N LEU A 40 9.01 13.99 -5.94
CA LEU A 40 9.91 14.35 -7.03
C LEU A 40 9.39 13.98 -8.42
N GLU A 41 8.64 12.88 -8.52
CA GLU A 41 7.95 12.39 -9.71
C GLU A 41 6.94 13.38 -10.30
N THR A 42 6.33 14.23 -9.46
CA THR A 42 5.37 15.26 -9.90
C THR A 42 6.05 16.54 -10.38
N PHE A 43 7.34 16.71 -10.07
CA PHE A 43 8.07 17.91 -10.44
C PHE A 43 8.52 17.88 -11.89
N THR A 44 8.62 19.07 -12.47
CA THR A 44 9.24 19.27 -13.78
C THR A 44 10.68 18.79 -13.77
N PHE A 45 11.15 18.30 -14.92
CA PHE A 45 12.52 17.81 -15.08
C PHE A 45 13.58 18.79 -14.57
N ARG A 46 13.41 20.10 -14.84
CA ARG A 46 14.34 21.15 -14.38
C ARG A 46 14.39 21.26 -12.85
N LYS A 47 13.23 21.24 -12.18
CA LYS A 47 13.14 21.33 -10.72
C LYS A 47 13.74 20.07 -10.08
N ARG A 48 13.41 18.88 -10.62
CA ARG A 48 13.94 17.60 -10.17
C ARG A 48 15.47 17.54 -10.26
N LYS A 49 16.04 17.84 -11.44
CA LYS A 49 17.49 17.84 -11.66
C LYS A 49 18.25 18.82 -10.75
N ARG A 50 17.65 19.99 -10.45
CA ARG A 50 18.22 20.94 -9.49
C ARG A 50 18.22 20.39 -8.07
N LEU A 51 17.13 19.73 -7.67
CA LEU A 51 17.02 19.11 -6.35
C LEU A 51 17.98 17.92 -6.21
N GLU A 52 18.07 17.04 -7.20
CA GLU A 52 19.03 15.92 -7.21
C GLU A 52 20.50 16.40 -7.13
N LYS A 53 20.79 17.56 -7.72
CA LYS A 53 22.13 18.18 -7.61
C LYS A 53 22.40 18.74 -6.21
N ASN A 54 21.40 19.34 -5.57
CA ASN A 54 21.55 20.01 -4.27
C ASN A 54 21.36 19.05 -3.07
N PHE A 55 20.53 18.04 -3.22
CA PHE A 55 20.20 17.02 -2.23
C PHE A 55 20.64 15.67 -2.81
N SER A 56 21.69 15.09 -2.23
CA SER A 56 22.28 13.86 -2.75
C SER A 56 21.38 12.61 -2.61
N LYS A 57 20.29 12.68 -1.84
CA LYS A 57 19.41 11.53 -1.55
C LYS A 57 17.95 11.93 -1.41
N ASP A 58 17.06 11.04 -1.83
CA ASP A 58 15.63 11.11 -1.54
C ASP A 58 15.37 10.67 -0.10
N LEU A 59 15.01 11.62 0.76
CA LEU A 59 14.73 11.40 2.19
C LEU A 59 13.55 10.44 2.43
N ARG A 60 12.64 10.31 1.45
CA ARG A 60 11.50 9.37 1.55
C ARG A 60 11.99 7.92 1.63
N LEU A 61 13.09 7.59 0.96
CA LEU A 61 13.66 6.24 1.00
C LEU A 61 14.13 5.88 2.41
N GLU A 62 14.81 6.81 3.08
CA GLU A 62 15.28 6.59 4.46
C GLU A 62 14.10 6.48 5.43
N MET A 63 13.06 7.30 5.24
CA MET A 63 11.85 7.24 6.07
C MET A 63 11.06 5.94 5.89
N VAL A 64 10.95 5.42 4.66
CA VAL A 64 10.26 4.15 4.39
C VAL A 64 11.02 2.98 5.04
N VAL A 65 12.35 2.98 4.95
CA VAL A 65 13.19 1.99 5.66
C VAL A 65 12.99 2.08 7.17
N LEU A 66 12.86 3.29 7.72
CA LEU A 66 12.54 3.51 9.13
C LEU A 66 11.17 2.92 9.49
N ILE A 67 10.11 3.25 8.74
CA ILE A 67 8.76 2.69 8.95
C ILE A 67 8.80 1.16 8.93
N ARG A 68 9.50 0.56 7.95
CA ARG A 68 9.66 -0.89 7.87
C ARG A 68 10.34 -1.44 9.13
N SER A 69 11.43 -0.81 9.58
CA SER A 69 12.13 -1.25 10.80
C SER A 69 11.26 -1.12 12.05
N LEU A 70 10.48 -0.04 12.18
CA LEU A 70 9.54 0.19 13.27
C LEU A 70 8.45 -0.88 13.28
N TRP A 71 7.88 -1.19 12.10
CA TRP A 71 6.86 -2.23 11.95
C TRP A 71 7.34 -3.60 12.46
N PHE A 72 8.54 -4.02 12.05
CA PHE A 72 9.10 -5.29 12.51
C PHE A 72 9.54 -5.28 13.98
N HIS A 73 9.68 -4.11 14.60
CA HIS A 73 9.99 -3.97 16.01
C HIS A 73 8.76 -4.06 16.94
N LEU A 74 7.54 -3.91 16.41
CA LEU A 74 6.30 -3.95 17.20
C LEU A 74 6.03 -5.30 17.90
N GLY A 75 6.65 -6.39 17.44
CA GLY A 75 6.48 -7.72 18.03
C GLY A 75 5.01 -8.16 18.07
N ASN A 76 4.50 -8.47 19.27
CA ASN A 76 3.13 -8.97 19.47
C ASN A 76 2.05 -7.89 19.33
N HIS A 77 2.41 -6.61 19.28
CA HIS A 77 1.45 -5.51 19.21
C HIS A 77 0.98 -5.17 17.80
N LYS A 78 1.52 -5.82 16.76
CA LYS A 78 1.22 -5.52 15.36
C LYS A 78 -0.28 -5.49 15.07
N SER A 79 -1.04 -6.47 15.57
CA SER A 79 -2.47 -6.62 15.33
C SER A 79 -3.31 -5.39 15.72
N GLU A 80 -2.88 -4.65 16.74
CA GLU A 80 -3.55 -3.44 17.21
C GLU A 80 -3.42 -2.27 16.21
N PHE A 81 -2.35 -2.25 15.40
CA PHE A 81 -2.08 -1.18 14.44
C PHE A 81 -2.57 -1.48 13.03
N ILE A 82 -2.78 -2.75 12.67
CA ILE A 82 -3.13 -3.12 11.30
C ILE A 82 -4.36 -2.34 10.79
N PRO A 83 -5.49 -2.28 11.53
CA PRO A 83 -6.67 -1.56 11.04
C PRO A 83 -6.41 -0.06 10.77
N SER A 84 -5.58 0.60 11.60
CA SER A 84 -5.28 2.02 11.44
C SER A 84 -4.24 2.30 10.37
N LEU A 85 -3.35 1.34 10.06
CA LEU A 85 -2.19 1.55 9.19
C LEU A 85 -2.37 1.06 7.75
N ILE A 86 -3.30 0.14 7.44
CA ILE A 86 -3.51 -0.35 6.06
C ILE A 86 -3.70 0.82 5.08
N GLY A 87 -4.66 1.71 5.35
CA GLY A 87 -4.97 2.84 4.49
C GLY A 87 -3.81 3.83 4.35
N PRO A 88 -3.22 4.34 5.45
CA PRO A 88 -2.06 5.22 5.40
C PRO A 88 -0.85 4.62 4.67
N LEU A 89 -0.49 3.36 4.93
CA LEU A 89 0.61 2.70 4.22
C LEU A 89 0.30 2.48 2.74
N LEU A 90 -0.98 2.28 2.39
CA LEU A 90 -1.36 2.15 0.98
C LEU A 90 -1.08 3.43 0.21
N GLN A 91 -1.23 4.60 0.85
CA GLN A 91 -0.86 5.87 0.21
C GLN A 91 0.64 5.93 -0.11
N VAL A 92 1.49 5.32 0.73
CA VAL A 92 2.93 5.21 0.50
C VAL A 92 3.24 4.20 -0.60
N ALA A 93 2.59 3.03 -0.56
CA ALA A 93 2.78 1.96 -1.54
C ALA A 93 2.39 2.36 -2.98
N LEU A 94 1.47 3.33 -3.13
CA LEU A 94 1.03 3.82 -4.44
C LEU A 94 1.96 4.89 -5.04
N ILE A 95 2.96 5.37 -4.31
CA ILE A 95 3.98 6.30 -4.83
C ILE A 95 4.79 5.59 -5.93
N PRO A 96 4.99 6.19 -7.13
CA PRO A 96 5.66 5.56 -8.26
C PRO A 96 7.20 5.59 -8.12
N VAL A 97 7.69 5.08 -7.00
CA VAL A 97 9.12 4.90 -6.69
C VAL A 97 9.33 3.46 -6.26
N LEU A 98 10.00 2.67 -7.10
CA LEU A 98 10.12 1.21 -6.95
C LEU A 98 10.58 0.77 -5.55
N ALA A 99 11.61 1.41 -5.00
CA ALA A 99 12.14 1.08 -3.68
C ALA A 99 11.09 1.30 -2.57
N ILE A 100 10.36 2.41 -2.61
CA ILE A 100 9.26 2.72 -1.67
C ILE A 100 8.17 1.64 -1.75
N ARG A 101 7.78 1.26 -2.97
CA ARG A 101 6.76 0.23 -3.18
C ARG A 101 7.21 -1.11 -2.57
N LYS A 102 8.43 -1.55 -2.87
CA LYS A 102 8.98 -2.81 -2.38
C LYS A 102 9.00 -2.88 -0.85
N ASP A 103 9.58 -1.87 -0.20
CA ASP A 103 9.66 -1.85 1.27
C ASP A 103 8.27 -1.81 1.93
N THR A 104 7.28 -1.14 1.31
CA THR A 104 5.92 -1.06 1.86
C THR A 104 5.13 -2.35 1.62
N ILE A 105 5.28 -3.00 0.46
CA ILE A 105 4.61 -4.28 0.15
C ILE A 105 5.04 -5.38 1.13
N VAL A 106 6.31 -5.40 1.53
CA VAL A 106 6.81 -6.34 2.55
C VAL A 106 6.06 -6.17 3.88
N ILE A 107 5.66 -4.95 4.24
CA ILE A 107 4.86 -4.71 5.45
C ILE A 107 3.46 -5.32 5.29
N PHE A 108 2.81 -5.14 4.14
CA PHE A 108 1.48 -5.73 3.89
C PHE A 108 1.48 -7.25 3.94
N PHE A 109 2.54 -7.89 3.45
CA PHE A 109 2.69 -9.33 3.57
C PHE A 109 2.73 -9.79 5.03
N ASP A 110 3.52 -9.12 5.87
CA ASP A 110 3.59 -9.41 7.30
C ASP A 110 2.28 -9.08 8.02
N MET A 111 1.59 -8.00 7.65
CA MET A 111 0.25 -7.68 8.16
C MET A 111 -0.76 -8.79 7.88
N PHE A 112 -0.75 -9.34 6.66
CA PHE A 112 -1.63 -10.44 6.29
C PHE A 112 -1.38 -11.67 7.16
N LEU A 113 -0.11 -12.03 7.37
CA LEU A 113 0.29 -13.17 8.21
C LEU A 113 -0.01 -12.96 9.70
N CYS A 114 0.08 -11.73 10.20
CA CYS A 114 -0.12 -11.43 11.61
C CYS A 114 -1.59 -11.42 12.03
N MET A 115 -2.54 -11.24 11.10
CA MET A 115 -3.96 -11.24 11.45
C MET A 115 -4.49 -12.66 11.57
N GLU A 116 -4.97 -13.02 12.77
CA GLU A 116 -5.75 -14.26 12.99
C GLU A 116 -6.95 -14.36 12.04
N LYS A 117 -7.48 -13.20 11.61
CA LYS A 117 -8.58 -13.08 10.65
C LYS A 117 -8.08 -12.42 9.37
N ALA A 118 -7.41 -13.20 8.52
CA ALA A 118 -6.99 -12.76 7.19
C ALA A 118 -8.12 -12.11 6.36
N ALA A 119 -9.37 -12.54 6.57
CA ALA A 119 -10.55 -11.94 5.94
C ALA A 119 -10.73 -10.44 6.28
N ILE A 120 -10.43 -10.02 7.52
CA ILE A 120 -10.54 -8.60 7.91
C ILE A 120 -9.49 -7.76 7.19
N PHE A 121 -8.25 -8.24 7.15
CA PHE A 121 -7.18 -7.58 6.38
C PHE A 121 -7.58 -7.44 4.91
N ARG A 122 -8.02 -8.56 4.30
CA ARG A 122 -8.47 -8.60 2.91
C ARG A 122 -9.53 -7.54 2.65
N ASP A 123 -10.59 -7.55 3.46
CA ASP A 123 -11.74 -6.67 3.28
C ASP A 123 -11.36 -5.18 3.39
N GLU A 124 -10.56 -4.83 4.39
CA GLU A 124 -10.08 -3.46 4.56
C GLU A 124 -9.16 -3.06 3.41
N MET A 125 -8.24 -3.95 2.99
CA MET A 125 -7.33 -3.70 1.87
C MET A 125 -8.09 -3.47 0.56
N LEU A 126 -9.08 -4.30 0.24
CA LEU A 126 -9.94 -4.14 -0.94
C LEU A 126 -10.68 -2.79 -0.93
N THR A 127 -11.27 -2.40 0.21
CA THR A 127 -11.97 -1.12 0.35
C THR A 127 -11.02 0.07 0.20
N LYS A 128 -9.82 0.02 0.82
CA LYS A 128 -8.83 1.12 0.69
C LYS A 128 -8.23 1.19 -0.70
N MET A 129 -8.05 0.06 -1.38
CA MET A 129 -7.57 -0.01 -2.76
C MET A 129 -8.55 0.65 -3.71
N ASP A 130 -9.84 0.32 -3.60
CA ASP A 130 -10.92 0.94 -4.38
C ASP A 130 -10.91 2.47 -4.25
N LEU A 131 -10.94 2.97 -3.02
CA LEU A 131 -10.88 4.40 -2.72
C LEU A 131 -9.64 5.07 -3.31
N SER A 132 -8.49 4.41 -3.23
CA SER A 132 -7.23 4.99 -3.68
C SER A 132 -7.12 5.05 -5.20
N ILE A 133 -7.57 4.01 -5.91
CA ILE A 133 -7.51 3.96 -7.37
C ILE A 133 -8.53 4.89 -8.01
N THR A 134 -9.75 4.94 -7.46
CA THR A 134 -10.78 5.92 -7.88
C THR A 134 -10.32 7.35 -7.66
N ALA A 135 -9.56 7.63 -6.59
CA ALA A 135 -8.92 8.93 -6.35
C ALA A 135 -7.73 9.25 -7.30
N GLY A 136 -7.46 8.39 -8.29
CA GLY A 136 -6.46 8.63 -9.32
C GLY A 136 -5.05 8.12 -9.00
N LYS A 137 -4.87 7.34 -7.92
CA LYS A 137 -3.58 6.72 -7.56
C LYS A 137 -3.47 5.29 -8.12
N GLY A 138 -2.27 4.71 -8.12
CA GLY A 138 -2.05 3.34 -8.60
C GLY A 138 -1.98 3.22 -10.11
N ASP A 139 -1.23 2.20 -10.54
CA ASP A 139 -0.91 1.91 -11.94
C ASP A 139 -0.67 0.40 -12.14
N VAL A 140 -0.54 0.00 -13.41
CA VAL A 140 -0.30 -1.40 -13.80
C VAL A 140 1.03 -1.91 -13.27
N GLU A 141 2.04 -1.04 -13.12
CA GLU A 141 3.34 -1.46 -12.54
C GLU A 141 3.20 -1.82 -11.06
N PHE A 142 2.40 -1.09 -10.30
CA PHE A 142 2.09 -1.39 -8.91
C PHE A 142 1.37 -2.73 -8.79
N GLN A 143 0.35 -2.97 -9.61
CA GLN A 143 -0.39 -4.25 -9.66
C GLN A 143 0.57 -5.43 -9.88
N ARG A 144 1.41 -5.35 -10.91
CA ARG A 144 2.39 -6.41 -11.24
C ARG A 144 3.40 -6.61 -10.13
N LEU A 145 3.91 -5.52 -9.56
CA LEU A 145 4.89 -5.59 -8.46
C LEU A 145 4.28 -6.25 -7.22
N LEU A 146 3.06 -5.87 -6.85
CA LEU A 146 2.34 -6.45 -5.73
C LEU A 146 2.14 -7.95 -5.95
N ALA A 147 1.59 -8.36 -7.10
CA ALA A 147 1.35 -9.78 -7.39
C ALA A 147 2.65 -10.60 -7.31
N ASN A 148 3.71 -10.14 -7.98
CA ASN A 148 5.00 -10.86 -8.01
C ASN A 148 5.62 -10.99 -6.61
N MET A 149 5.63 -9.92 -5.82
CA MET A 149 6.23 -9.95 -4.48
C MET A 149 5.45 -10.82 -3.51
N PHE A 150 4.11 -10.83 -3.58
CA PHE A 150 3.31 -11.70 -2.74
C PHE A 150 3.52 -13.18 -3.09
N ILE A 151 3.58 -13.51 -4.39
CA ILE A 151 3.87 -14.88 -4.85
C ILE A 151 5.26 -15.32 -4.35
N GLU A 152 6.31 -14.54 -4.65
CA GLU A 152 7.69 -14.81 -4.20
C GLU A 152 7.78 -14.96 -2.68
N SER A 153 7.10 -14.10 -1.93
CA SER A 153 7.11 -14.17 -0.46
C SER A 153 6.37 -15.40 0.07
N SER A 154 5.31 -15.85 -0.62
CA SER A 154 4.53 -17.03 -0.22
C SER A 154 5.22 -18.38 -0.51
N GLU A 155 6.19 -18.44 -1.43
CA GLU A 155 6.87 -19.68 -1.84
C GLU A 155 7.50 -20.44 -0.66
N ASN A 156 7.94 -19.71 0.37
CA ASN A 156 8.60 -20.26 1.55
C ASN A 156 7.63 -20.71 2.67
N HIS A 157 6.31 -20.50 2.51
CA HIS A 157 5.30 -20.84 3.51
C HIS A 157 4.62 -22.19 3.23
N GLU A 158 3.80 -22.65 4.18
CA GLU A 158 2.98 -23.86 4.03
C GLU A 158 1.96 -23.74 2.88
N GLU A 159 1.60 -24.87 2.28
CA GLU A 159 0.73 -24.92 1.10
C GLU A 159 -0.64 -24.25 1.32
N TYR A 160 -1.21 -24.40 2.52
CA TYR A 160 -2.46 -23.75 2.88
C TYR A 160 -2.36 -22.21 2.84
N ILE A 161 -1.24 -21.67 3.33
CA ILE A 161 -0.97 -20.22 3.33
C ILE A 161 -0.81 -19.74 1.88
N LYS A 162 -0.11 -20.50 1.03
CA LYS A 162 0.02 -20.20 -0.41
C LYS A 162 -1.32 -20.15 -1.11
N GLU A 163 -2.23 -21.07 -0.83
CA GLU A 163 -3.55 -21.09 -1.46
C GLU A 163 -4.37 -19.85 -1.09
N ILE A 164 -4.37 -19.47 0.19
CA ILE A 164 -5.06 -18.26 0.66
C ILE A 164 -4.46 -17.02 0.02
N PHE A 165 -3.13 -16.88 0.02
CA PHE A 165 -2.46 -15.75 -0.61
C PHE A 165 -2.71 -15.70 -2.11
N GLY A 166 -2.69 -16.84 -2.79
CA GLY A 166 -2.98 -16.94 -4.22
C GLY A 166 -4.37 -16.41 -4.54
N LYS A 167 -5.39 -16.82 -3.77
CA LYS A 167 -6.76 -16.29 -3.91
C LYS A 167 -6.80 -14.78 -3.68
N PHE A 168 -6.18 -14.30 -2.60
CA PHE A 168 -6.13 -12.88 -2.28
C PHE A 168 -5.44 -12.02 -3.34
N VAL A 169 -4.29 -12.48 -3.83
CA VAL A 169 -3.51 -11.79 -4.88
C VAL A 169 -4.30 -11.73 -6.18
N ASN A 170 -5.00 -12.81 -6.54
CA ASN A 170 -5.88 -12.82 -7.72
C ASN A 170 -7.02 -11.82 -7.57
N GLU A 171 -7.70 -11.79 -6.42
CA GLU A 171 -8.78 -10.83 -6.12
C GLU A 171 -8.29 -9.38 -6.21
N ILE A 172 -7.18 -9.04 -5.54
CA ILE A 172 -6.60 -7.68 -5.61
C ILE A 172 -6.17 -7.34 -7.03
N SER A 173 -5.52 -8.28 -7.73
CA SER A 173 -5.03 -8.02 -9.08
C SER A 173 -6.18 -7.71 -10.03
N GLU A 174 -7.25 -8.50 -9.99
CA GLU A 174 -8.44 -8.28 -10.80
C GLU A 174 -9.17 -6.99 -10.41
N GLN A 175 -9.26 -6.68 -9.11
CA GLN A 175 -9.83 -5.42 -8.64
C GLN A 175 -9.07 -4.22 -9.21
N ILE A 176 -7.73 -4.22 -9.10
CA ILE A 176 -6.89 -3.12 -9.60
C ILE A 176 -7.08 -2.98 -11.11
N GLU A 177 -7.09 -4.08 -11.86
CA GLU A 177 -7.29 -4.07 -13.31
C GLU A 177 -8.63 -3.43 -13.70
N LYS A 178 -9.73 -3.91 -13.13
CA LYS A 178 -11.08 -3.39 -13.40
C LYS A 178 -11.20 -1.92 -13.02
N LEU A 179 -10.65 -1.51 -11.88
CA LEU A 179 -10.64 -0.11 -11.44
C LEU A 179 -9.80 0.79 -12.34
N LEU A 180 -8.67 0.31 -12.87
CA LEU A 180 -7.85 1.05 -13.82
C LEU A 180 -8.58 1.24 -15.16
N ILE A 181 -9.29 0.22 -15.65
CA ILE A 181 -10.15 0.31 -16.84
C ILE A 181 -11.27 1.33 -16.59
N TYR A 182 -12.02 1.17 -15.51
CA TYR A 182 -13.08 2.10 -15.10
C TYR A 182 -12.56 3.54 -15.06
N ARG A 183 -11.42 3.77 -14.41
CA ARG A 183 -10.79 5.11 -14.32
C ARG A 183 -10.43 5.68 -15.69
N ASN A 184 -9.94 4.85 -16.61
CA ASN A 184 -9.59 5.30 -17.96
C ASN A 184 -10.84 5.69 -18.75
N VAL A 185 -11.92 4.91 -18.63
CA VAL A 185 -13.18 5.18 -19.32
C VAL A 185 -13.88 6.42 -18.75
N VAL A 186 -13.93 6.59 -17.43
CA VAL A 186 -14.51 7.78 -16.78
C VAL A 186 -13.79 9.07 -17.19
N ARG A 187 -12.47 9.00 -17.45
CA ARG A 187 -11.71 10.15 -17.94
C ARG A 187 -11.99 10.48 -19.41
N ASN A 188 -12.42 9.51 -20.20
CA ASN A 188 -12.70 9.63 -21.63
C ASN A 188 -14.22 9.51 -21.86
N VAL A 189 -14.98 10.55 -21.47
CA VAL A 189 -16.46 10.60 -21.41
C VAL A 189 -17.15 10.42 -22.78
N ASP A 190 -16.40 10.26 -23.86
CA ASP A 190 -16.92 10.20 -25.22
C ASP A 190 -17.67 8.89 -25.55
N ASN A 191 -17.60 7.86 -24.69
CA ASN A 191 -18.25 6.56 -24.93
C ASN A 191 -19.01 6.00 -23.71
N TYR A 192 -20.32 6.24 -23.66
CA TYR A 192 -21.23 5.72 -22.62
C TYR A 192 -21.36 4.20 -22.63
N GLU A 193 -21.21 3.52 -23.77
CA GLU A 193 -21.29 2.05 -23.84
C GLU A 193 -20.10 1.41 -23.14
N SER A 194 -18.90 1.97 -23.36
CA SER A 194 -17.69 1.53 -22.65
C SER A 194 -17.79 1.79 -21.14
N LEU A 195 -18.45 2.88 -20.74
CA LEU A 195 -18.67 3.18 -19.33
C LEU A 195 -19.62 2.18 -18.69
N MET A 196 -20.75 1.90 -19.34
CA MET A 196 -21.71 0.90 -18.83
C MET A 196 -21.07 -0.49 -18.75
N SER A 197 -20.31 -0.91 -19.77
CA SER A 197 -19.59 -2.19 -19.73
C SER A 197 -18.62 -2.25 -18.54
N ALA A 198 -17.80 -1.22 -18.35
CA ALA A 198 -16.83 -1.19 -17.26
C ALA A 198 -17.48 -1.17 -15.86
N ILE A 199 -18.64 -0.52 -15.71
CA ILE A 199 -19.41 -0.54 -14.47
C ILE A 199 -19.99 -1.94 -14.22
N ILE A 200 -20.62 -2.56 -15.22
CA ILE A 200 -21.17 -3.91 -15.11
C ILE A 200 -20.06 -4.90 -14.73
N ASP A 201 -18.92 -4.85 -15.40
CA ASP A 201 -17.78 -5.72 -15.12
C ASP A 201 -17.26 -5.59 -13.67
N LEU A 202 -17.40 -4.40 -13.09
CA LEU A 202 -16.96 -4.07 -11.73
C LEU A 202 -18.02 -4.46 -10.69
N LEU A 203 -19.31 -4.30 -11.01
CA LEU A 203 -20.43 -4.77 -10.21
C LEU A 203 -20.46 -6.30 -10.13
N ASP A 204 -20.32 -6.99 -11.27
CA ASP A 204 -20.24 -8.46 -11.33
C ASP A 204 -19.06 -8.99 -10.49
N PHE A 205 -17.93 -8.27 -10.53
CA PHE A 205 -16.78 -8.58 -9.68
C PHE A 205 -17.12 -8.44 -8.19
N TYR A 206 -17.70 -7.31 -7.78
CA TYR A 206 -18.06 -7.06 -6.38
C TYR A 206 -19.18 -7.95 -5.85
N GLU A 207 -20.10 -8.39 -6.71
CA GLU A 207 -21.08 -9.42 -6.39
C GLU A 207 -20.39 -10.77 -6.15
N ARG A 208 -19.44 -11.16 -7.01
CA ARG A 208 -18.70 -12.43 -6.86
C ARG A 208 -17.87 -12.50 -5.58
N ILE A 209 -17.30 -11.39 -5.13
CA ILE A 209 -16.53 -11.34 -3.87
C ILE A 209 -17.39 -10.99 -2.63
N ASP A 210 -18.72 -10.95 -2.77
CA ASP A 210 -19.71 -10.60 -1.73
C ASP A 210 -19.41 -9.26 -1.02
N ARG A 211 -18.94 -8.26 -1.77
CA ARG A 211 -18.63 -6.91 -1.24
C ARG A 211 -19.75 -5.93 -1.55
N ARG A 212 -20.90 -6.13 -0.89
CA ARG A 212 -22.13 -5.34 -1.08
C ARG A 212 -21.93 -3.83 -0.90
N GLU A 213 -21.09 -3.42 0.06
CA GLU A 213 -20.81 -2.00 0.30
C GLU A 213 -20.12 -1.33 -0.90
N LEU A 214 -19.22 -2.05 -1.57
CA LEU A 214 -18.57 -1.55 -2.78
C LEU A 214 -19.53 -1.61 -3.96
N TYR A 215 -20.33 -2.67 -4.08
CA TYR A 215 -21.37 -2.78 -5.11
C TYR A 215 -22.33 -1.58 -5.09
N ILE A 216 -22.88 -1.23 -3.93
CA ILE A 216 -23.87 -0.14 -3.78
C ILE A 216 -23.29 1.24 -4.14
N ARG A 217 -21.96 1.41 -4.08
CA ARG A 217 -21.31 2.70 -4.32
C ARG A 217 -21.26 3.07 -5.81
N TYR A 218 -21.31 2.09 -6.70
CA TYR A 218 -21.22 2.27 -8.16
C TYR A 218 -22.60 2.22 -8.82
#